data_AF-A0A2U9BD87-F1
#
_entry.id   AF-A0A2U9BD87-F1
#
_cell.length_a   1.000
_cell.length_b   1.000
_cell.length_c   1.000
_cell.angle_alpha   90.00
_cell.angle_beta   90.00
_cell.angle_gamma   90.00
#
_symmetry.space_group_name_H-M   'P 1'
#
loop_
_entity.id
_entity.type
_entity.pdbx_description
1 polymer ?
#
loop_
_entity_poly.entity_id
_entity_poly.type
_entity_poly.pdbx_seq_one_letter_code
_entity_poly.pdbx_strand_id
1 'polypeptide(L)' 'MADGGTAELTKTTRKRKRIPLTEEQRKAKNESDRRRDKTRVYLGGAFTLWRELRDLRGFKDDMQFAFFLLEQ' A
#
# COMPACT_ATOMS: atom_id res chain seq x y z
N MET A 1 5.30 27.72 31.04
CA MET A 1 5.94 26.38 31.01
C MET A 1 4.84 25.36 30.73
N ALA A 2 5.13 24.38 29.88
CA ALA A 2 4.20 23.70 28.99
C ALA A 2 3.07 22.89 29.65
N ASP A 3 1.85 23.07 29.15
CA ASP A 3 0.76 22.09 29.29
C ASP A 3 0.31 21.67 27.89
N GLY A 4 1.05 20.71 27.34
CA GLY A 4 0.86 20.16 26.00
C GLY A 4 0.08 18.85 26.06
N GLY A 5 -1.20 18.93 26.43
CA GLY A 5 -2.13 17.82 26.31
C GLY A 5 -2.45 17.52 24.84
N THR A 6 -1.63 16.70 24.20
CA THR A 6 -1.90 16.20 22.84
C THR A 6 -2.99 15.14 22.91
N ALA A 7 -4.22 15.61 22.68
CA ALA A 7 -5.41 14.76 22.54
C ALA A 7 -5.17 13.68 21.49
N GLU A 8 -5.22 12.43 21.94
CA GLU A 8 -5.17 11.23 21.11
C GLU A 8 -6.30 11.24 20.07
N LEU A 9 -5.93 11.36 18.79
CA LEU A 9 -6.86 11.25 17.68
C LEU A 9 -7.16 9.76 17.43
N THR A 10 -8.13 9.20 18.15
CA THR A 10 -8.63 7.84 17.91
C THR A 10 -9.35 7.77 16.55
N LYS A 11 -8.64 7.26 15.55
CA LYS A 11 -9.16 7.10 14.17
C LYS A 11 -10.19 5.97 14.14
N THR A 12 -11.46 6.31 14.32
CA THR A 12 -12.57 5.35 14.22
C THR A 12 -12.64 4.74 12.81
N THR A 13 -12.44 3.42 12.69
CA THR A 13 -12.54 2.71 11.41
C THR A 13 -14.00 2.37 11.14
N ARG A 14 -14.73 3.30 10.49
CA ARG A 14 -16.07 3.00 9.96
C ARG A 14 -15.95 1.91 8.88
N LYS A 15 -16.31 0.67 9.23
CA LYS A 15 -16.38 -0.46 8.29
C LYS A 15 -17.45 -0.17 7.24
N ARG A 16 -17.02 0.22 6.03
CA ARG A 16 -17.92 0.42 4.87
C ARG A 16 -18.61 -0.91 4.55
N LYS A 17 -19.95 -0.93 4.53
CA LYS A 17 -20.74 -2.09 4.09
C LYS A 17 -20.35 -2.39 2.64
N ARG A 18 -19.80 -3.58 2.38
CA ARG A 18 -19.41 -4.01 1.03
C ARG A 18 -20.69 -4.35 0.27
N ILE A 19 -21.02 -3.53 -0.73
CA ILE A 19 -22.11 -3.83 -1.66
C ILE A 19 -21.72 -5.10 -2.42
N PRO A 20 -22.59 -6.13 -2.50
CA PRO A 20 -22.32 -7.32 -3.31
C PRO A 20 -22.13 -6.91 -4.77
N LEU A 21 -21.02 -7.34 -5.35
CA LEU A 21 -20.69 -7.06 -6.75
C LEU A 21 -21.56 -7.93 -7.66
N THR A 22 -22.09 -7.38 -8.76
CA THR A 22 -22.78 -8.18 -9.78
C THR A 22 -21.79 -9.14 -10.45
N GLU A 23 -22.28 -10.20 -11.12
CA GLU A 23 -21.40 -11.18 -11.79
C GLU A 23 -20.47 -10.53 -12.83
N GLU A 24 -20.98 -9.57 -13.61
CA GLU A 24 -20.20 -8.82 -14.60
C GLU A 24 -19.08 -8.01 -13.95
N GLN A 25 -19.39 -7.28 -12.87
CA GLN A 25 -18.39 -6.52 -12.12
C GLN A 25 -17.34 -7.45 -11.48
N ARG A 26 -17.74 -8.66 -11.07
CA ARG A 26 -16.82 -9.69 -10.54
C ARG A 26 -15.86 -10.18 -11.61
N LYS A 27 -16.34 -10.45 -12.83
CA LYS A 27 -15.51 -10.82 -13.98
C LYS A 27 -14.54 -9.71 -14.34
N ALA A 28 -15.01 -8.47 -14.43
CA ALA A 28 -14.17 -7.30 -14.71
C ALA A 28 -13.08 -7.08 -13.65
N LYS A 29 -13.42 -7.22 -12.36
CA LYS A 29 -12.44 -7.16 -11.27
C LYS A 29 -11.40 -8.27 -11.39
N ASN A 30 -11.84 -9.50 -11.64
CA ASN A 30 -10.93 -10.65 -11.74
C ASN A 30 -9.96 -10.50 -12.92
N GLU A 31 -10.43 -9.98 -14.05
CA GLU A 31 -9.56 -9.70 -15.20
C GLU A 31 -8.58 -8.55 -14.89
N SER A 32 -9.04 -7.48 -14.23
CA SER A 32 -8.17 -6.39 -13.78
C SER A 32 -7.09 -6.89 -12.82
N ASP A 33 -7.48 -7.72 -11.84
CA ASP A 33 -6.56 -8.34 -10.89
C ASP A 33 -5.56 -9.24 -11.62
N ARG A 34 -6.02 -10.06 -12.59
CA ARG A 34 -5.15 -10.93 -13.40
C ARG A 34 -4.16 -10.15 -14.26
N ARG A 35 -4.55 -8.99 -14.79
CA ARG A 35 -3.64 -8.11 -15.54
C ARG A 35 -2.58 -7.50 -14.63
N ARG A 36 -2.97 -7.11 -13.40
CA ARG A 36 -2.08 -6.52 -12.39
C ARG A 36 -1.14 -7.54 -11.77
N ASP A 37 -1.56 -8.78 -11.63
CA ASP A 37 -0.76 -9.87 -11.04
C ASP A 37 0.52 -10.12 -11.86
N LYS A 38 0.46 -9.93 -13.18
CA LYS A 38 1.63 -10.05 -14.07
C LYS A 38 2.76 -9.07 -13.75
N THR A 39 2.43 -7.88 -13.24
CA THR A 39 3.41 -6.79 -13.05
C THR A 39 3.71 -6.52 -11.58
N ARG A 40 3.00 -7.17 -10.65
CA ARG A 40 3.08 -6.88 -9.22
C ARG A 40 3.85 -7.98 -8.51
N VAL A 41 4.97 -7.60 -7.88
CA VAL A 41 5.75 -8.51 -7.06
C VAL A 41 5.19 -8.53 -5.64
N TYR A 42 4.95 -9.73 -5.11
CA TYR A 42 4.56 -9.89 -3.71
C TYR A 42 5.79 -9.86 -2.82
N LEU A 43 5.95 -8.77 -2.05
CA LEU A 43 7.08 -8.60 -1.12
C LEU A 43 6.88 -9.36 0.21
N GLY A 44 5.64 -9.71 0.57
CA GLY A 44 5.34 -10.39 1.83
C GLY A 44 5.92 -9.67 3.05
N GLY A 45 6.63 -10.42 3.91
CA GLY A 45 7.28 -9.87 5.11
C GLY A 45 8.40 -8.85 4.81
N ALA A 46 8.94 -8.85 3.59
CA ALA A 46 9.93 -7.86 3.17
C ALA A 46 9.32 -6.47 2.90
N PHE A 47 7.98 -6.34 2.86
CA PHE A 47 7.32 -5.05 2.60
C PHE A 47 7.66 -3.99 3.65
N THR A 48 7.77 -4.37 4.93
CA THR A 48 8.14 -3.45 6.00
C THR A 48 9.57 -2.94 5.82
N LEU A 49 10.52 -3.88 5.62
CA LEU A 49 11.92 -3.55 5.36
C LEU A 49 12.09 -2.70 4.10
N TRP A 50 11.36 -3.02 3.04
CA TRP A 50 11.33 -2.25 1.80
C TRP A 50 10.94 -0.80 2.05
N ARG A 51 9.84 -0.58 2.78
CA ARG A 51 9.36 0.77 3.10
C ARG A 51 10.32 1.54 4.00
N GLU A 52 10.83 0.90 5.05
CA GLU A 52 11.80 1.52 5.95
C GLU A 52 13.07 1.93 5.19
N LEU A 53 13.60 1.05 4.34
CA LEU A 53 14.79 1.33 3.56
C LEU A 53 14.55 2.43 2.52
N ARG A 54 13.39 2.42 1.86
CA ARG A 54 12.97 3.47 0.93
C ARG A 54 12.89 4.83 1.62
N ASP A 55 12.22 4.88 2.77
CA ASP A 55 12.00 6.11 3.53
C ASP A 55 13.34 6.64 4.09
N LEU A 56 14.23 5.74 4.57
CA LEU A 56 15.61 6.08 4.99
C LEU A 56 16.45 6.67 3.86
N ARG A 57 16.26 6.19 2.63
CA ARG A 57 16.96 6.68 1.44
C ARG A 57 16.29 7.92 0.83
N GLY A 58 15.14 8.36 1.35
CA GLY A 58 14.43 9.55 0.90
C GLY A 58 13.64 9.38 -0.40
N PHE A 59 13.37 8.15 -0.83
CA PHE A 59 12.58 7.90 -2.04
C PHE A 59 11.08 8.02 -1.74
N LYS A 60 10.36 8.70 -2.63
CA LYS A 60 8.90 8.88 -2.52
C LYS A 60 8.11 7.76 -3.21
N ASP A 61 8.72 7.11 -4.19
CA ASP A 61 8.10 6.09 -5.03
C ASP A 61 8.87 4.77 -4.95
N ASP A 62 8.12 3.68 -4.78
CA ASP A 62 8.67 2.32 -4.76
C ASP A 62 9.32 1.98 -6.10
N MET A 63 8.81 2.50 -7.22
CA MET A 63 9.40 2.25 -8.54
C MET A 63 10.80 2.85 -8.65
N GLN A 64 10.96 4.11 -8.27
CA GLN A 64 12.27 4.79 -8.31
C GLN A 64 13.29 4.08 -7.41
N PHE A 65 12.84 3.65 -6.23
CA PHE A 65 13.67 2.89 -5.32
C PHE A 65 14.05 1.51 -5.87
N ALA A 66 13.13 0.82 -6.56
CA ALA A 66 13.42 -0.44 -7.23
C ALA A 66 14.44 -0.29 -8.36
N PHE A 67 14.30 0.73 -9.21
CA PHE A 67 15.27 1.00 -10.27
C PHE A 67 16.65 1.29 -9.69
N PHE A 68 16.74 2.13 -8.66
CA PHE A 68 17.99 2.41 -7.98
C PHE A 68 18.70 1.15 -7.45
N LEU A 69 17.94 0.18 -6.91
CA LEU A 69 18.52 -1.08 -6.43
C LEU A 69 18.96 -2.03 -7.55
N LEU A 70 18.31 -1.96 -8.73
CA LEU A 70 18.57 -2.85 -9.87
C LEU A 70 19.63 -2.32 -10.84
N GLU A 71 19.88 -1.00 -10.85
CA GLU A 71 20.91 -0.35 -11.69
C GLU A 71 22.33 -0.37 -11.05
N GLN A 72 22.52 -1.09 -9.94
CA GLN A 72 23.84 -1.22 -9.29
C GLN A 72 24.78 -2.21 -9.97
#